data_AF-M3BRC9-F1
#
_entry.id   AF-M3BRC9-F1
#
_cell.length_a   1.000
_cell.length_b   1.000
_cell.length_c   1.000
_cell.angle_alpha   90.00
_cell.angle_beta   90.00
_cell.angle_gamma   90.00
#
_symmetry.space_group_name_H-M   'P 1'
#
loop_
_entity.id
_entity.type
_entity.pdbx_description
1 polymer ?
#
loop_
_entity_poly.entity_id
_entity_poly.type
_entity_poly.pdbx_seq_one_letter_code
_entity_poly.pdbx_strand_id
1 'polypeptide(L)' 'MGIESLPQNLGEAIELMERSELVAETLGEHVFDFFLRNKKQEWEEYRSEVTAFEPRKMLPVL' A
#
# COMPACT_ATOMS: atom_id res chain seq x y z
N MET A 1 -27.20 3.34 0.47
CA MET A 1 -25.84 3.74 0.88
C MET A 1 -24.93 3.38 -0.28
N GLY A 2 -24.25 4.34 -0.89
CA GLY A 2 -23.64 4.15 -2.23
C GLY A 2 -22.34 4.92 -2.44
N ILE A 3 -21.58 5.15 -1.38
CA ILE A 3 -20.22 5.70 -1.48
C ILE A 3 -19.28 4.57 -1.12
N GLU A 4 -18.46 4.16 -2.09
CA GLU A 4 -17.36 3.24 -1.84
C GLU A 4 -16.31 3.91 -0.96
N SER A 5 -15.78 3.17 0.00
CA SER A 5 -14.73 3.67 0.88
C SER A 5 -13.42 3.74 0.12
N LEU A 6 -12.61 4.75 0.44
CA LEU A 6 -11.23 4.82 -0.04
C LEU A 6 -10.42 3.63 0.50
N PRO A 7 -9.36 3.21 -0.21
CA PRO A 7 -8.42 2.23 0.31
C PRO A 7 -7.89 2.66 1.67
N GLN A 8 -7.85 1.72 2.63
CA GLN A 8 -7.53 1.99 4.02
C GLN A 8 -6.01 2.05 4.28
N ASN A 9 -5.21 1.55 3.35
CA ASN A 9 -3.77 1.50 3.45
C ASN A 9 -3.11 1.56 2.06
N LEU A 10 -1.78 1.67 2.07
CA LEU A 10 -0.98 1.76 0.86
C LEU A 10 -1.10 0.51 -0.02
N GLY A 11 -1.16 -0.68 0.58
CA GLY A 11 -1.34 -1.94 -0.17
C GLY A 11 -2.62 -1.95 -1.00
N GLU A 12 -3.76 -1.64 -0.37
CA GLU A 12 -5.06 -1.53 -1.07
C GLU A 12 -5.03 -0.44 -2.15
N ALA A 13 -4.37 0.69 -1.90
CA ALA A 13 -4.25 1.77 -2.86
C ALA A 13 -3.42 1.35 -4.09
N ILE A 14 -2.34 0.60 -3.89
CA ILE A 14 -1.51 0.05 -4.98
C ILE A 14 -2.32 -0.94 -5.82
N GLU A 15 -3.07 -1.85 -5.19
CA GLU A 15 -3.91 -2.83 -5.90
C GLU A 15 -5.01 -2.16 -6.73
N LEU A 16 -5.60 -1.08 -6.22
CA LEU A 16 -6.59 -0.29 -6.95
C LEU A 16 -5.93 0.48 -8.10
N MET A 17 -4.77 1.08 -7.87
CA MET A 17 -4.00 1.82 -8.87
C MET A 17 -3.57 0.93 -10.03
N GLU A 18 -3.15 -0.30 -9.76
CA GLU A 18 -2.72 -1.28 -10.77
C GLU A 18 -3.82 -1.62 -11.80
N ARG A 19 -5.10 -1.43 -11.45
CA ARG A 19 -6.24 -1.67 -12.33
C ARG A 19 -6.77 -0.40 -13.01
N SER A 20 -6.15 0.76 -12.76
CA SER A 20 -6.64 2.05 -13.22
C SER A 20 -6.01 2.47 -14.54
N GLU A 21 -6.74 2.29 -15.63
CA GLU A 21 -6.34 2.73 -16.97
C GLU A 21 -6.08 4.25 -16.99
N LEU A 22 -6.94 5.05 -16.34
CA LEU A 22 -6.78 6.50 -16.26
C LEU A 22 -5.40 6.91 -15.69
N VAL A 23 -4.95 6.23 -14.63
CA VAL A 23 -3.69 6.56 -13.97
C VAL A 23 -2.50 6.13 -14.83
N ALA A 24 -2.59 4.96 -15.48
CA ALA A 24 -1.57 4.49 -16.42
C ALA A 24 -1.42 5.43 -17.62
N GLU A 25 -2.52 5.89 -18.21
CA GLU A 25 -2.51 6.84 -19.32
C GLU A 25 -1.96 8.21 -18.92
N THR A 26 -2.33 8.69 -17.73
CA THR A 26 -1.91 10.02 -17.24
C THR A 26 -0.41 10.08 -16.93
N LEU A 27 0.15 9.00 -16.38
CA LEU A 27 1.57 8.94 -16.01
C LEU A 27 2.46 8.43 -17.14
N GLY A 28 1.91 7.65 -18.07
CA GLY A 28 2.64 6.90 -19.06
C GLY A 28 3.16 5.56 -18.51
N GLU A 29 3.19 4.55 -19.38
CA GLU A 29 3.47 3.14 -19.04
C GLU A 29 4.77 2.96 -18.23
N HIS A 30 5.87 3.58 -18.66
CA HIS A 30 7.15 3.40 -17.98
C HIS A 30 7.19 3.99 -16.57
N VAL A 31 6.59 5.16 -16.37
CA VAL A 31 6.54 5.84 -15.07
C VAL A 31 5.57 5.11 -14.14
N PHE A 32 4.42 4.70 -14.66
CA PHE A 32 3.43 3.91 -13.95
C PHE A 32 4.01 2.61 -13.39
N ASP A 33 4.70 1.84 -14.24
CA ASP A 33 5.36 0.59 -13.83
C ASP A 33 6.45 0.82 -12.77
N PHE A 34 7.29 1.83 -12.97
CA PHE A 34 8.33 2.15 -12.01
C PHE A 34 7.74 2.57 -10.66
N PHE A 35 6.70 3.41 -10.68
CA PHE A 35 6.01 3.87 -9.49
C PHE A 35 5.37 2.71 -8.73
N LEU A 36 4.64 1.83 -9.42
CA LEU A 36 4.03 0.65 -8.80
C LEU A 36 5.07 -0.25 -8.15
N ARG A 37 6.19 -0.55 -8.84
CA ARG A 37 7.28 -1.36 -8.27
C ARG A 37 7.86 -0.73 -7.01
N ASN A 38 8.15 0.56 -7.05
CA ASN A 38 8.69 1.29 -5.90
C ASN A 38 7.72 1.25 -4.71
N LYS A 39 6.44 1.55 -4.94
CA LYS A 39 5.42 1.53 -3.88
C LYS A 39 5.14 0.15 -3.32
N LYS A 40 5.21 -0.91 -4.14
CA LYS A 40 5.14 -2.30 -3.68
C LYS A 40 6.31 -2.62 -2.73
N GLN A 41 7.52 -2.19 -3.08
CA GLN A 41 8.68 -2.36 -2.22
C GLN A 41 8.54 -1.61 -0.89
N GLU A 42 8.13 -0.33 -0.93
CA GLU A 42 7.85 0.47 0.28
C GLU A 42 6.82 -0.21 1.20
N TRP A 43 5.76 -0.78 0.62
CA TRP A 43 4.75 -1.51 1.37
C TRP A 43 5.29 -2.79 2.02
N GLU A 44 6.08 -3.57 1.27
CA GLU A 44 6.73 -4.78 1.79
C GLU A 44 7.73 -4.48 2.91
N GLU A 45 8.50 -3.39 2.78
CA GLU A 45 9.40 -2.91 3.84
C GLU A 45 8.60 -2.55 5.09
N TYR A 46 7.55 -1.72 4.96
CA TYR A 46 6.72 -1.30 6.09
C TYR A 46 6.07 -2.47 6.85
N ARG A 47 5.47 -3.43 6.13
CA ARG A 47 4.79 -4.58 6.78
C ARG A 47 5.76 -5.59 7.41
N SER A 48 7.03 -5.55 7.03
CA SER A 48 8.07 -6.42 7.58
C SER A 48 8.63 -5.90 8.91
N GLU A 49 8.38 -4.64 9.23
CA GLU A 49 8.86 -4.00 10.45
C GLU A 49 7.99 -4.38 11.65
N VAL A 50 8.64 -4.92 12.69
CA VAL A 50 7.98 -5.12 13.99
C VAL A 50 7.99 -3.80 14.75
N THR A 51 6.84 -3.15 14.79
CA THR A 51 6.63 -1.90 15.49
C THR A 51 6.61 -2.11 17.00
N ALA A 52 7.01 -1.11 17.78
CA ALA A 52 6.94 -1.16 19.24
C ALA A 52 5.52 -1.41 19.79
N PHE A 53 4.47 -1.22 18.98
CA PHE A 53 3.10 -1.58 19.35
C PHE A 53 2.92 -3.10 19.50
N GLU A 54 3.54 -3.89 18.64
CA GLU A 54 3.34 -5.34 18.61
C GLU A 54 3.87 -6.05 19.86
N PRO A 55 5.11 -5.82 20.34
CA PRO A 55 5.58 -6.37 21.61
C PRO A 55 4.73 -5.90 22.80
N ARG A 56 4.33 -4.62 22.84
CA ARG A 56 3.47 -4.09 23.92
C ARG A 56 2.11 -4.79 23.99
N LYS A 57 1.57 -5.18 22.84
CA LYS A 57 0.28 -5.87 22.76
C LYS A 57 0.39 -7.38 22.93
N MET A 58 1.45 -7.99 22.41
CA MET A 58 1.62 -9.44 22.34
C MET A 58 2.43 -10.03 23.51
N LEU A 59 3.24 -9.23 24.19
CA LEU A 59 4.05 -9.63 25.34
C LEU A 59 3.78 -8.68 26.53
N PRO A 60 2.60 -8.73 27.17
CA PRO A 60 2.24 -7.73 28.17
C PRO A 60 3.03 -7.81 29.49
N VAL A 61 3.82 -8.85 29.73
CA VAL A 61 4.52 -9.05 31.00
C VAL A 61 5.80 -9.89 30.80
N LEU A 62 6.96 -9.29 31.08
CA LEU A 62 8.12 -9.96 31.66
C LEU A 62 8.58 -9.14 32.87
#